data_AF-A0A6B2G8J7-F1
#
_entry.id   AF-A0A6B2G8J7-F1
#
_cell.length_a   1.000
_cell.length_b   1.000
_cell.length_c   1.000
_cell.angle_alpha   90.00
_cell.angle_beta   90.00
_cell.angle_gamma   90.00
#
_symmetry.space_group_name_H-M   'P 1'
#
loop_
_entity.id
_entity.type
_entity.pdbx_description
1 polymer ?
#
loop_
_entity_poly.entity_id
_entity_poly.type
_entity_poly.pdbx_seq_one_letter_code
_entity_poly.pdbx_strand_id
1 'polypeptide(L)'
;VIKNYQSIASDPRFSFWGSINVGSDISVQSLLNMYDCVVLCYGRNIPKKLLVTGENLPNVFSSYDIVGWYNSHPYCKHIKPILSGTDLVIIGNGNVAMDVARIFSSDSGRLRV
;
A
#
# COMPACT_ATOMS: atom_id res chain seq x y z
N VAL A 1 -1.60 17.48 2.95
CA VAL A 1 -0.45 16.61 3.28
C VAL A 1 0.61 16.63 2.17
N ILE A 2 0.32 16.18 0.94
CA ILE A 2 1.31 16.14 -0.15
C ILE A 2 1.98 17.50 -0.42
N LYS A 3 1.21 18.60 -0.42
CA LYS A 3 1.76 19.97 -0.57
C LYS A 3 2.82 20.32 0.48
N ASN A 4 2.66 19.85 1.73
CA ASN A 4 3.64 20.09 2.78
C ASN A 4 4.92 19.28 2.52
N TYR A 5 4.80 18.04 2.03
CA TYR A 5 5.96 17.24 1.65
C TYR A 5 6.71 17.84 0.46
N GLN A 6 6.01 18.40 -0.52
CA GLN A 6 6.63 19.14 -1.62
C GLN A 6 7.42 20.36 -1.12
N SER A 7 6.85 21.11 -0.18
CA SER A 7 7.54 22.25 0.44
C SER A 7 8.81 21.84 1.18
N ILE A 8 8.80 20.71 1.89
CA ILE A 8 10.01 20.17 2.55
C ILE A 8 11.02 19.73 1.50
N ALA A 9 10.56 19.05 0.45
CA ALA A 9 11.43 18.53 -0.61
C ALA A 9 12.10 19.63 -1.46
N SER A 10 11.59 20.85 -1.44
CA SER A 10 12.22 22.00 -2.11
C SER A 10 13.37 22.65 -1.33
N ASP A 11 13.60 22.27 -0.07
CA ASP A 11 14.72 22.78 0.72
C ASP A 11 16.05 22.29 0.11
N PRO A 12 17.05 23.15 -0.13
CA PRO A 12 18.33 22.76 -0.72
C PRO A 12 19.12 21.73 0.11
N ARG A 13 18.77 21.53 1.38
CA ARG A 13 19.37 20.53 2.27
C ARG A 13 18.71 19.15 2.14
N PHE A 14 17.63 19.02 1.37
CA PHE A 14 16.90 17.78 1.18
C PHE A 14 17.22 17.17 -0.18
N SER A 15 17.48 15.86 -0.18
CA SER A 15 17.66 15.05 -1.40
C SER A 15 16.73 13.85 -1.36
N PHE A 16 16.06 13.57 -2.48
CA PHE A 16 15.23 12.37 -2.64
C PHE A 16 15.86 11.40 -3.63
N TRP A 17 15.98 10.14 -3.21
CA TRP A 17 16.48 9.04 -4.03
C TRP A 17 15.40 7.96 -4.11
N GLY A 18 14.62 7.99 -5.18
CA GLY A 18 13.60 6.98 -5.47
C GLY A 18 14.19 5.73 -6.12
N SER A 19 13.40 4.66 -6.16
CA SER A 19 13.77 3.39 -6.81
C SER A 19 15.04 2.71 -6.25
N ILE A 20 15.38 2.97 -4.99
CA ILE A 20 16.45 2.29 -4.25
C ILE A 20 15.82 1.53 -3.09
N ASN A 21 16.00 0.21 -3.05
CA ASN A 21 15.52 -0.66 -1.99
C ASN A 21 16.62 -0.87 -0.95
N VAL A 22 16.44 -0.26 0.22
CA VAL A 22 17.33 -0.52 1.37
C VAL A 22 17.16 -1.96 1.83
N GLY A 23 18.27 -2.68 1.96
CA GLY A 23 18.34 -4.10 2.28
C GLY A 23 18.72 -4.99 1.09
N SER A 24 18.48 -4.54 -0.15
CA SER A 24 18.92 -5.26 -1.38
C SER A 24 19.92 -4.45 -2.18
N ASP A 25 19.61 -3.19 -2.48
CA ASP A 25 20.42 -2.33 -3.35
C ASP A 25 21.50 -1.62 -2.53
N ILE A 26 21.20 -1.33 -1.26
CA ILE A 26 22.13 -0.78 -0.28
C ILE A 26 21.84 -1.33 1.11
N SER A 27 22.88 -1.71 1.87
CA SER A 27 22.70 -2.20 3.22
C SER A 27 22.46 -1.06 4.23
N VAL A 28 21.75 -1.36 5.33
CA VAL A 28 21.62 -0.41 6.44
C VAL A 28 22.99 -0.06 7.03
N GLN A 29 23.93 -1.02 7.08
CA GLN A 29 25.28 -0.78 7.57
C GLN A 29 26.03 0.24 6.71
N SER A 30 25.86 0.18 5.39
CA SER A 30 26.44 1.16 4.47
C SER A 30 25.89 2.56 4.77
N LEU A 31 24.59 2.70 5.04
CA LEU A 31 23.99 3.97 5.42
C LEU A 31 24.54 4.49 6.75
N LEU A 32 24.67 3.63 7.76
CA LEU A 32 25.24 4.00 9.06
C LEU A 32 26.71 4.45 8.99
N ASN A 33 27.46 3.96 8.01
CA ASN A 33 28.84 4.39 7.79
C ASN A 33 28.95 5.73 7.04
N MET A 34 27.90 6.14 6.32
CA MET A 34 27.89 7.37 5.49
C MET A 34 27.18 8.55 6.16
N TYR A 35 26.28 8.28 7.11
CA TYR A 35 25.44 9.29 7.75
C TYR A 35 25.57 9.19 9.27
N ASP A 36 25.54 10.34 9.94
CA ASP A 36 25.61 10.41 11.41
C ASP A 36 24.41 9.73 12.09
N CYS A 37 23.25 9.71 11.43
CA CYS A 37 22.03 9.10 11.92
C CYS A 37 21.20 8.52 10.77
N VAL A 38 20.58 7.36 11.01
CA VAL A 38 19.66 6.71 10.06
C VAL A 38 18.33 6.47 10.76
N VAL A 39 17.24 7.03 10.22
CA VAL A 39 15.88 6.86 10.74
C VAL A 39 15.07 5.95 9.82
N LEU A 40 14.66 4.80 10.32
CA LEU A 40 13.90 3.81 9.54
C LEU A 40 12.41 4.17 9.50
N CYS A 41 11.93 4.61 8.32
CA CYS A 41 10.55 5.08 8.11
C CYS A 41 9.79 4.27 7.02
N TYR A 42 10.08 2.98 6.86
CA TYR A 42 9.56 2.17 5.73
C TYR A 42 8.14 1.60 5.95
N GLY A 43 7.52 1.87 7.09
CA GLY A 43 6.15 1.41 7.39
C GLY A 43 6.01 -0.12 7.46
N ARG A 44 4.83 -0.63 7.09
CA ARG A 44 4.52 -2.07 7.08
C ARG A 44 3.92 -2.46 5.73
N ASN A 45 4.58 -3.39 5.04
CA ASN A 45 4.19 -3.91 3.73
C ASN A 45 3.61 -5.33 3.76
N ILE A 46 3.51 -5.96 4.94
CA ILE A 46 3.01 -7.34 5.08
C ILE A 46 1.62 -7.33 5.75
N PRO A 47 0.56 -7.79 5.04
CA PRO A 47 -0.78 -7.90 5.60
C PRO A 47 -0.84 -8.96 6.71
N LYS A 48 -1.82 -8.81 7.61
CA LYS A 48 -2.10 -9.82 8.64
C LYS A 48 -2.89 -10.97 8.02
N LYS A 49 -2.43 -12.21 8.22
CA LYS A 49 -3.17 -13.41 7.81
C LYS A 49 -4.33 -13.70 8.75
N LEU A 50 -5.39 -14.32 8.23
CA LEU A 50 -6.54 -14.75 9.02
C LEU A 50 -6.29 -16.09 9.70
N LEU A 51 -5.43 -16.92 9.13
CA LEU A 51 -5.05 -18.25 9.64
C LEU A 51 -6.26 -19.18 9.76
N VAL A 52 -7.16 -19.12 8.77
CA VAL A 52 -8.37 -19.95 8.69
C VAL A 52 -8.36 -20.82 7.43
N THR A 53 -9.06 -21.95 7.48
CA THR A 53 -9.27 -22.79 6.30
C THR A 53 -9.94 -21.98 5.19
N GLY A 54 -9.38 -22.04 3.99
CA GLY A 54 -9.88 -21.31 2.82
C GLY A 54 -9.32 -19.90 2.63
N GLU A 55 -8.40 -19.42 3.48
CA GLU A 55 -7.82 -18.07 3.34
C GLU A 55 -7.04 -17.86 2.03
N ASN A 56 -6.64 -18.94 1.35
CA ASN A 56 -5.93 -18.92 0.07
C ASN A 56 -6.82 -19.31 -1.12
N LEU A 57 -8.14 -19.37 -0.94
CA LEU A 57 -9.06 -19.63 -2.06
C LEU A 57 -9.02 -18.47 -3.08
N PRO A 58 -9.34 -18.74 -4.36
CA PRO A 58 -9.47 -17.69 -5.35
C PRO A 58 -10.45 -16.61 -4.89
N ASN A 59 -10.16 -15.35 -5.25
CA ASN A 59 -10.96 -14.18 -4.90
C ASN A 59 -11.00 -13.81 -3.40
N VAL A 60 -10.15 -14.43 -2.57
CA VAL A 60 -9.89 -13.99 -1.18
C VAL A 60 -8.61 -13.15 -1.17
N PHE A 61 -8.70 -11.90 -0.72
CA PHE A 61 -7.59 -10.96 -0.72
C PHE A 61 -7.49 -10.24 0.62
N SER A 62 -6.29 -9.78 0.98
CA SER A 62 -6.15 -8.84 2.07
C SER A 62 -6.64 -7.46 1.63
N SER A 63 -7.10 -6.63 2.59
CA SER A 63 -7.45 -5.25 2.25
C SER A 63 -6.25 -4.47 1.70
N TYR A 64 -5.03 -4.81 2.12
CA TYR A 64 -3.80 -4.20 1.56
C TYR A 64 -3.69 -4.43 0.05
N ASP A 65 -3.97 -5.65 -0.41
CA ASP A 65 -3.89 -6.02 -1.83
C ASP A 65 -4.94 -5.29 -2.66
N ILE A 66 -6.19 -5.25 -2.18
CA ILE A 66 -7.30 -4.55 -2.84
C ILE A 66 -7.05 -3.04 -2.89
N VAL A 67 -6.62 -2.44 -1.78
CA VAL A 67 -6.30 -1.01 -1.70
C VAL A 67 -5.13 -0.66 -2.60
N GLY A 68 -4.09 -1.49 -2.62
CA GLY A 68 -2.97 -1.32 -3.52
C GLY A 68 -3.40 -1.42 -4.98
N TRP A 69 -4.26 -2.40 -5.31
CA TRP A 69 -4.76 -2.60 -6.67
C TRP A 69 -5.50 -1.37 -7.20
N TYR A 70 -6.52 -0.86 -6.49
CA TYR A 70 -7.28 0.28 -7.01
C TYR A 70 -6.49 1.60 -6.97
N ASN A 71 -5.45 1.71 -6.13
CA ASN A 71 -4.53 2.86 -6.11
C ASN A 71 -3.32 2.69 -7.05
N SER A 72 -3.34 1.68 -7.93
CA SER A 72 -2.27 1.44 -8.91
C SER A 72 -0.89 1.17 -8.31
N HIS A 73 -0.83 0.56 -7.12
CA HIS A 73 0.42 0.14 -6.51
C HIS A 73 1.11 -0.92 -7.39
N PRO A 74 2.38 -0.73 -7.82
CA PRO A 74 3.04 -1.63 -8.77
C PRO A 74 3.06 -3.10 -8.32
N TYR A 75 3.35 -3.36 -7.05
CA TYR A 75 3.32 -4.71 -6.49
C TYR A 75 1.93 -5.36 -6.45
N CYS A 76 0.83 -4.60 -6.55
CA CYS A 76 -0.54 -5.14 -6.53
C CYS A 76 -1.16 -5.22 -7.93
N LYS A 77 -0.39 -4.96 -9.01
CA LYS A 77 -0.89 -5.02 -10.40
C LYS A 77 -1.40 -6.41 -10.80
N HIS A 78 -0.88 -7.47 -10.16
CA HIS A 78 -1.27 -8.85 -10.43
C HIS A 78 -2.61 -9.25 -9.80
N ILE A 79 -3.12 -8.43 -8.86
CA ILE A 79 -4.41 -8.63 -8.22
C ILE A 79 -5.51 -8.40 -9.25
N LYS A 80 -6.42 -9.36 -9.37
CA LYS A 80 -7.53 -9.35 -10.33
C LYS A 80 -8.80 -9.82 -9.62
N PRO A 81 -9.48 -8.94 -8.87
CA PRO A 81 -10.70 -9.31 -8.18
C PRO A 81 -11.79 -9.63 -9.21
N ILE A 82 -12.54 -10.70 -8.97
CA ILE A 82 -13.71 -11.06 -9.76
C ILE A 82 -14.87 -10.21 -9.25
N LEU A 83 -15.34 -9.28 -10.07
CA LEU A 83 -16.34 -8.26 -9.70
C LEU A 83 -17.77 -8.59 -10.14
N SER A 84 -18.00 -9.75 -10.76
CA SER A 84 -19.31 -10.16 -11.27
C SER A 84 -20.25 -10.72 -10.21
N GLY A 85 -19.81 -10.80 -8.95
CA GLY A 85 -20.62 -11.30 -7.83
C GLY A 85 -21.62 -10.25 -7.31
N THR A 86 -22.63 -10.73 -6.57
CA THR A 86 -23.64 -9.88 -5.91
C THR A 86 -23.23 -9.46 -4.50
N ASP A 87 -22.39 -10.26 -3.84
CA ASP A 87 -22.07 -10.12 -2.44
C ASP A 87 -20.56 -9.92 -2.23
N LEU A 88 -20.21 -8.99 -1.33
CA LEU A 88 -18.86 -8.73 -0.87
C LEU A 88 -18.81 -8.89 0.65
N VAL A 89 -17.92 -9.75 1.14
CA VAL A 89 -17.68 -9.93 2.58
C VAL A 89 -16.36 -9.26 2.95
N ILE A 90 -16.39 -8.41 3.96
CA ILE A 90 -15.21 -7.70 4.48
C ILE A 90 -15.04 -8.08 5.95
N ILE A 91 -13.85 -8.53 6.33
CA ILE A 91 -13.53 -8.90 7.71
C ILE A 91 -12.71 -7.78 8.36
N GLY A 92 -13.34 -7.04 9.27
CA GLY A 92 -12.71 -5.98 10.08
C GLY A 92 -13.56 -4.72 10.18
N ASN A 93 -13.41 -3.98 11.28
CA ASN A 93 -14.24 -2.81 11.62
C ASN A 93 -13.41 -1.50 11.64
N GLY A 94 -12.44 -1.38 10.74
CA GLY A 94 -11.56 -0.20 10.64
C GLY A 94 -11.86 0.68 9.42
N ASN A 95 -11.19 1.83 9.33
CA ASN A 95 -11.36 2.76 8.20
C ASN A 95 -11.10 2.09 6.84
N VAL A 96 -10.10 1.22 6.77
CA VAL A 96 -9.74 0.49 5.54
C VAL A 96 -10.87 -0.44 5.09
N ALA A 97 -11.59 -1.08 6.02
CA ALA A 97 -12.76 -1.89 5.68
C ALA A 97 -13.85 -1.03 5.03
N MET A 98 -14.05 0.18 5.55
CA MET A 98 -14.99 1.13 4.95
C MET A 98 -14.49 1.70 3.61
N ASP A 99 -13.19 1.91 3.42
CA ASP A 99 -12.62 2.32 2.13
C ASP A 99 -12.92 1.28 1.05
N VAL A 100 -12.67 0.00 1.35
CA VAL A 100 -12.98 -1.10 0.44
C VAL A 100 -14.48 -1.16 0.15
N ALA A 101 -15.32 -1.10 1.19
CA ALA A 101 -16.77 -1.08 1.01
C ALA A 101 -17.21 0.06 0.09
N ARG A 102 -16.71 1.28 0.33
CA ARG A 102 -17.03 2.48 -0.48
C ARG A 102 -16.64 2.30 -1.94
N ILE A 103 -15.44 1.81 -2.23
CA ILE A 103 -14.98 1.63 -3.62
C ILE A 103 -15.86 0.62 -4.35
N PHE A 104 -16.20 -0.50 -3.71
CA PHE A 104 -17.00 -1.55 -4.34
C PHE A 104 -18.49 -1.21 -4.43
N SER A 105 -19.01 -0.36 -3.54
CA SER A 105 -20.41 0.07 -3.57
C SER A 105 -20.66 1.36 -4.36
N SER A 106 -19.62 2.05 -4.81
CA SER A 106 -19.76 3.32 -5.52
C SER A 106 -20.13 3.11 -6.97
N ASP A 107 -20.95 4.01 -7.50
CA ASP A 107 -21.20 4.06 -8.94
C ASP A 107 -19.90 4.31 -9.70
N SER A 108 -19.68 3.51 -10.74
CA SER A 108 -18.44 3.57 -11.53
C SER A 108 -18.22 4.93 -12.21
N GLY A 109 -19.29 5.68 -12.51
CA GLY A 109 -19.19 7.03 -13.06
C GLY A 109 -18.59 8.03 -12.08
N ARG A 110 -18.76 7.82 -10.77
CA ARG A 110 -18.20 8.68 -9.71
C ARG A 110 -16.73 8.39 -9.40
N LEU A 111 -16.25 7.20 -9.79
CA LEU A 111 -14.87 6.76 -9.58
C LEU A 111 -13.94 7.16 -10.74
N ARG A 112 -14.49 7.65 -11.85
CA ARG A 112 -13.69 8.20 -12.96
C ARG A 112 -13.18 9.58 -12.55
N VAL A 113 -11.85 9.73 -12.53
CA VAL A 113 -11.15 11.01 -12.31
C VAL A 113 -10.83 11.63 -13.67
#